data_AF-A0A831NZL6-F1
#
_entry.id   AF-A0A831NZL6-F1
#
_cell.length_a   1.000
_cell.length_b   1.000
_cell.length_c   1.000
_cell.angle_alpha   90.00
_cell.angle_beta   90.00
_cell.angle_gamma   90.00
#
_symmetry.space_group_name_H-M   'P 1'
#
loop_
_entity.id
_entity.type
_entity.pdbx_description
1 polymer ?
#
loop_
_entity_poly.entity_id
_entity_poly.type
_entity_poly.pdbx_seq_one_letter_code
_entity_poly.pdbx_strand_id
1 'polypeptide(L)' 'MTTRLNLGQMFMIGFDGMTVAAGHPVVEAIVREQAGGVILFDRNVDGSGQNIQSPGQLRELTAALQGFA' A
#
# COMPACT_ATOMS: atom_id res chain seq x y z
N MET A 1 26.46 5.82 -16.66
CA MET A 1 24.99 5.89 -16.81
C MET A 1 24.45 6.65 -15.62
N THR A 2 23.85 7.82 -15.81
CA THR A 2 23.18 8.56 -14.74
C THR A 2 21.78 7.97 -14.62
N THR A 3 21.52 7.15 -13.61
CA THR A 3 20.17 6.68 -13.29
C THR A 3 19.32 7.91 -12.99
N ARG A 4 18.29 8.17 -13.79
CA ARG A 4 17.29 9.19 -13.45
C ARG A 4 16.70 8.82 -12.09
N LEU A 5 16.65 9.79 -11.18
CA LEU A 5 16.02 9.61 -9.88
C LEU A 5 14.52 9.34 -10.10
N ASN A 6 14.05 8.17 -9.66
CA ASN A 6 12.62 7.90 -9.60
C ASN A 6 12.08 8.47 -8.28
N LEU A 7 11.40 9.60 -8.36
CA LEU A 7 10.88 10.29 -7.18
C LEU A 7 9.86 9.44 -6.41
N GLY A 8 9.05 8.63 -7.10
CA GLY A 8 8.07 7.73 -6.48
C GLY A 8 8.70 6.75 -5.50
N GLN A 9 9.87 6.21 -5.87
CA GLN A 9 10.62 5.25 -5.07
C GLN A 9 11.16 5.83 -3.75
N MET A 10 11.06 7.15 -3.56
CA MET A 10 11.44 7.82 -2.32
C MET A 10 10.28 7.94 -1.31
N PHE A 11 9.06 7.58 -1.70
CA PHE A 11 7.87 7.73 -0.86
C PHE A 11 7.31 6.38 -0.40
N MET A 12 6.85 6.39 0.86
CA MET A 12 6.03 5.33 1.43
C MET A 12 4.64 5.90 1.71
N ILE A 13 3.60 5.18 1.27
CA ILE A 13 2.21 5.66 1.33
C ILE A 13 1.35 4.76 2.22
N GLY A 14 0.41 5.36 2.94
CA GLY A 14 -0.62 4.64 3.70
C GLY A 14 -1.99 4.74 3.02
N PHE A 15 -2.93 3.93 3.45
CA PHE A 15 -4.33 3.99 3.02
C PHE A 15 -5.25 3.36 4.07
N ASP A 16 -6.55 3.62 3.95
CA ASP A 16 -7.57 3.02 4.82
C ASP A 16 -8.23 1.80 4.15
N GLY A 17 -8.52 0.77 4.93
CA GLY A 17 -9.17 -0.47 4.48
C GLY A 17 -8.30 -1.72 4.54
N MET A 18 -8.97 -2.88 4.51
CA MET A 18 -8.38 -4.21 4.70
C MET A 18 -8.22 -5.02 3.39
N THR A 19 -8.69 -4.47 2.27
CA THR A 19 -8.67 -5.11 0.95
C THR A 19 -8.42 -4.05 -0.11
N VAL A 20 -7.81 -4.43 -1.23
CA VAL A 20 -7.56 -3.53 -2.36
C VAL A 20 -7.99 -4.19 -3.67
N ALA A 21 -8.39 -3.35 -4.63
CA ALA A 21 -8.73 -3.75 -5.99
C ALA A 21 -8.20 -2.70 -6.97
N ALA A 22 -8.22 -3.00 -8.28
CA ALA A 22 -7.56 -2.19 -9.31
C ALA A 22 -7.95 -0.69 -9.35
N GLY A 23 -9.13 -0.33 -8.85
CA GLY A 23 -9.60 1.07 -8.78
C GLY A 23 -9.22 1.83 -7.50
N HIS A 24 -8.47 1.21 -6.58
CA HIS A 24 -8.14 1.79 -5.29
C HIS A 24 -7.00 2.83 -5.41
N PRO A 25 -7.05 3.99 -4.72
CA PRO A 25 -5.99 5.01 -4.83
C PRO A 25 -4.58 4.52 -4.52
N VAL A 26 -4.41 3.61 -3.56
CA VAL A 26 -3.10 3.00 -3.27
C VAL A 26 -2.54 2.21 -4.45
N VAL A 27 -3.40 1.59 -5.26
CA VAL A 27 -2.98 0.83 -6.45
C VAL A 27 -2.52 1.79 -7.54
N GLU A 28 -3.21 2.92 -7.71
CA GLU A 28 -2.77 3.97 -8.63
C GLU A 28 -1.38 4.49 -8.27
N ALA A 29 -1.13 4.75 -6.98
CA ALA A 29 0.16 5.23 -6.51
C ALA A 29 1.29 4.18 -6.64
N ILE A 30 0.98 2.89 -6.53
CA ILE A 30 1.94 1.81 -6.83
C ILE A 30 2.26 1.77 -8.33
N VAL A 31 1.23 1.72 -9.18
CA VAL A 31 1.40 1.43 -10.61
C VAL A 31 1.86 2.65 -11.41
N ARG A 32 1.26 3.83 -11.15
CA ARG A 32 1.53 5.05 -11.94
C ARG A 32 2.62 5.89 -11.33
N GLU A 33 2.50 6.17 -10.03
CA GLU A 33 3.44 7.05 -9.31
C GLU A 33 4.69 6.30 -8.83
N GLN A 34 4.71 4.97 -8.99
CA GLN A 34 5.86 4.10 -8.67
C GLN A 34 6.32 4.27 -7.22
N ALA A 35 5.36 4.30 -6.27
CA ALA A 35 5.65 4.39 -4.85
C ALA A 35 6.69 3.34 -4.40
N GLY A 36 7.64 3.74 -3.56
CA GLY A 36 8.71 2.86 -3.07
C GLY A 36 8.25 1.88 -1.99
N GLY A 37 7.13 2.15 -1.32
CA GLY A 37 6.57 1.25 -0.34
C GLY A 37 5.15 1.62 0.12
N VAL A 38 4.52 0.68 0.79
CA VAL A 38 3.21 0.85 1.44
C VAL A 38 3.37 0.61 2.94
N ILE A 39 2.88 1.53 3.76
CA ILE A 39 2.80 1.37 5.21
C ILE A 39 1.38 0.94 5.60
N LEU A 40 1.28 -0.04 6.49
CA LEU A 40 0.03 -0.55 7.04
C LEU A 40 -0.03 -0.27 8.54
N PHE A 41 -1.21 0.03 9.06
CA PHE A 41 -1.43 0.11 10.51
C PHE A 41 -2.55 -0.83 10.96
N ASP A 42 -2.50 -1.20 12.25
CA ASP A 42 -3.56 -1.97 12.90
C ASP A 42 -4.79 -1.10 13.19
N ARG A 43 -4.56 0.16 13.60
CA ARG A 43 -5.61 1.06 14.07
C ARG A 43 -5.42 2.50 13.62
N ASN A 44 -6.55 3.18 13.46
CA ASN A 44 -6.62 4.62 13.33
C ASN A 44 -6.40 5.31 14.69
N VAL A 45 -6.23 6.63 14.65
CA VAL A 45 -6.06 7.46 15.87
C VAL A 45 -7.26 7.37 16.81
N ASP A 46 -8.48 7.19 16.27
CA ASP A 46 -9.70 7.01 17.05
C ASP A 46 -9.89 5.58 17.62
N GLY A 47 -8.93 4.69 17.37
CA GLY A 47 -8.93 3.30 17.84
C GLY A 47 -9.71 2.32 16.98
N SER A 48 -10.40 2.78 15.93
CA SER A 48 -11.01 1.91 14.92
C SER A 48 -9.95 1.10 14.19
N GLY A 49 -10.33 -0.10 13.73
CA GLY A 49 -9.42 -0.97 12.96
C GLY A 49 -9.09 -0.36 11.60
N GLN A 50 -7.87 -0.63 11.10
CA GLN A 50 -7.42 -0.16 9.79
C GLN A 50 -7.06 -1.32 8.86
N ASN A 51 -5.78 -1.56 8.55
CA ASN A 51 -5.39 -2.50 7.50
C ASN A 51 -5.28 -3.95 7.97
N ILE A 52 -5.18 -4.17 9.29
CA ILE A 52 -4.88 -5.47 9.90
C ILE A 52 -6.08 -5.93 10.72
N GLN A 53 -6.70 -7.04 10.28
CA GLN A 53 -7.78 -7.70 11.03
C GLN A 53 -7.35 -9.07 11.56
N SER A 54 -6.58 -9.82 10.77
CA SER A 54 -6.07 -11.14 11.13
C SER A 54 -4.85 -11.50 10.29
N PRO A 55 -4.04 -12.50 10.70
CA PRO A 55 -2.91 -12.96 9.89
C PRO A 55 -3.29 -13.44 8.49
N GLY A 56 -4.44 -14.11 8.35
CA GLY A 56 -4.94 -14.60 7.06
C GLY A 56 -5.30 -13.45 6.11
N GLN A 57 -6.09 -12.50 6.59
CA GLN A 57 -6.45 -11.31 5.82
C GLN A 57 -5.22 -10.46 5.47
N LEU A 58 -4.27 -10.28 6.39
CA LEU A 58 -3.05 -9.52 6.12
C LEU A 58 -2.21 -10.18 5.02
N ARG A 59 -2.14 -11.51 5.00
CA ARG A 59 -1.48 -12.27 3.92
C ARG A 59 -2.14 -12.03 2.57
N GLU A 60 -3.48 -12.04 2.52
CA GLU A 60 -4.23 -11.73 1.29
C GLU A 60 -4.01 -10.29 0.83
N LEU A 61 -4.08 -9.33 1.76
CA LEU A 61 -3.88 -7.91 1.46
C LEU A 61 -2.48 -7.64 0.90
N THR A 62 -1.45 -8.16 1.55
CA THR A 62 -0.05 -7.99 1.10
C THR A 62 0.22 -8.70 -0.22
N ALA A 63 -0.36 -9.88 -0.45
CA ALA A 63 -0.29 -10.55 -1.75
C ALA A 63 -0.97 -9.74 -2.86
N ALA A 64 -2.14 -9.17 -2.58
CA ALA A 64 -2.85 -8.32 -3.54
C ALA A 64 -2.04 -7.06 -3.90
N LEU A 65 -1.48 -6.36 -2.89
CA LEU A 65 -0.62 -5.18 -3.10
C LEU A 65 0.63 -5.51 -3.95
N GLN A 66 1.31 -6.62 -3.64
CA GLN A 66 2.47 -7.08 -4.42
C GLN A 66 2.10 -7.50 -5.84
N GLY A 67 0.87 -7.97 -6.08
CA GLY A 67 0.39 -8.28 -7.43
C GLY A 67 0.26 -7.07 -8.36
N PHE A 68 0.29 -5.84 -7.82
CA PHE A 68 0.27 -4.60 -8.60
C PHE A 68 1.65 -3.95 -8.78
N ALA A 69 2.68 -4.42 -8.06
CA ALA A 69 4.02 -3.84 -8.06
C ALA A 69 4.91 -4.32 -9.21
#